data_AF-A0A831M0H1-F1
#
_entry.id   AF-A0A831M0H1-F1
#
_cell.length_a   1.000
_cell.length_b   1.000
_cell.length_c   1.000
_cell.angle_alpha   90.00
_cell.angle_beta   90.00
_cell.angle_gamma   90.00
#
_symmetry.space_group_name_H-M   'P 1'
#
loop_
_entity.id
_entity.type
_entity.pdbx_description
1 polymer ?
#
loop_
_entity_poly.entity_id
_entity_poly.type
_entity_poly.pdbx_seq_one_letter_code
_entity_poly.pdbx_strand_id
1 'polypeptide(L)' 'MCRGTPSVQVLALREALGRLSPTDRELIWRCDGEGYSVKALAQEWGVREECLRQRLHRARQRLQRLLGLE' A
#
# COMPACT_ATOMS: atom_id res chain seq x y z
N MET A 1 -31.71 -0.35 9.65
CA MET A 1 -30.47 -1.03 9.21
C MET A 1 -29.61 -0.07 8.38
N CYS A 2 -29.00 0.92 9.03
CA CYS A 2 -28.12 1.87 8.34
C CYS A 2 -26.69 1.31 8.40
N ARG A 3 -26.18 0.87 7.26
CA ARG A 3 -24.81 0.35 7.11
C ARG A 3 -23.82 1.48 7.38
N GLY A 4 -22.79 1.18 8.18
CA GLY A 4 -21.87 2.15 8.76
C GLY A 4 -21.18 3.09 7.76
N THR A 5 -20.83 4.27 8.24
CA THR A 5 -20.19 5.38 7.54
C THR A 5 -18.99 4.94 6.68
N PRO A 6 -19.10 4.91 5.34
CA PRO A 6 -17.97 4.62 4.46
C PRO A 6 -16.88 5.72 4.51
N SER A 7 -17.26 6.92 4.93
CA SER A 7 -16.42 8.13 4.90
C SER A 7 -15.21 8.06 5.84
N VAL A 8 -15.38 7.48 7.03
CA VAL A 8 -14.33 7.48 8.06
C VAL A 8 -13.20 6.51 7.69
N GLN A 9 -13.53 5.35 7.13
CA GLN A 9 -12.53 4.36 6.70
C GLN A 9 -11.73 4.86 5.49
N VAL A 10 -12.38 5.51 4.53
CA VAL A 10 -11.70 6.11 3.36
C VAL A 10 -10.78 7.26 3.81
N LEU A 11 -11.21 8.09 4.76
CA LEU A 11 -10.37 9.16 5.30
C LEU A 11 -9.14 8.61 6.03
N ALA A 12 -9.32 7.64 6.92
CA ALA A 12 -8.23 7.00 7.64
C ALA A 12 -7.23 6.31 6.70
N LEU A 13 -7.72 5.62 5.66
CA LEU A 13 -6.88 5.03 4.62
C LEU A 13 -6.07 6.11 3.88
N ARG A 14 -6.73 7.21 3.51
CA ARG A 14 -6.09 8.31 2.76
C ARG A 14 -5.04 9.03 3.59
N GLU A 15 -5.27 9.24 4.89
CA GLU A 15 -4.28 9.76 5.82
C GLU A 15 -3.11 8.78 6.02
N ALA A 16 -3.39 7.49 6.19
CA ALA A 16 -2.38 6.47 6.36
C ALA A 16 -1.48 6.36 5.11
N LEU A 17 -2.07 6.38 3.90
CA LEU A 17 -1.33 6.44 2.63
C LEU A 17 -0.53 7.74 2.48
N GLY A 18 -1.02 8.86 3.01
CA GLY A 18 -0.30 10.14 3.04
C GLY A 18 0.93 10.13 3.95
N ARG A 19 0.97 9.24 4.95
CA ARG A 19 2.13 9.04 5.84
C ARG A 19 3.15 8.03 5.31
N LEU A 20 2.84 7.31 4.23
CA LEU A 20 3.80 6.45 3.54
C LEU A 20 4.71 7.27 2.62
N SER A 21 5.91 6.76 2.35
CA SER A 21 6.79 7.35 1.34
C SER A 21 6.11 7.33 -0.02
N PRO A 22 6.34 8.32 -0.90
CA PRO A 22 5.71 8.37 -2.22
C PRO A 22 5.98 7.09 -3.04
N THR A 23 7.19 6.53 -2.94
CA THR A 23 7.56 5.26 -3.58
C THR A 23 6.77 4.06 -3.03
N ASP A 24 6.53 4.01 -1.72
CA ASP A 24 5.80 2.90 -1.09
C ASP A 24 4.31 2.97 -1.43
N ARG A 25 3.75 4.19 -1.48
CA ARG A 25 2.38 4.44 -1.91
C ARG A 25 2.16 4.03 -3.37
N GLU A 26 3.07 4.41 -4.26
CA GLU A 26 3.01 4.04 -5.67
C GLU A 26 3.13 2.52 -5.86
N LEU A 27 4.01 1.88 -5.10
CA LEU A 27 4.15 0.42 -5.11
C LEU A 27 2.86 -0.30 -4.70
N ILE A 28 2.20 0.17 -3.64
CA ILE A 28 0.90 -0.36 -3.21
C ILE A 28 -0.15 -0.08 -4.29
N TRP A 29 -0.22 1.13 -4.84
CA TRP A 29 -1.20 1.48 -5.87
C TRP A 29 -1.09 0.61 -7.12
N ARG A 30 0.14 0.43 -7.63
CA ARG A 30 0.40 -0.43 -8.79
C ARG A 30 0.03 -1.89 -8.50
N CYS A 31 0.35 -2.39 -7.31
CA CYS A 31 0.14 -3.80 -6.99
C CYS A 31 -1.31 -4.13 -6.58
N ASP A 32 -1.93 -3.33 -5.71
CA ASP A 32 -3.29 -3.55 -5.17
C ASP A 32 -4.38 -2.87 -6.01
N GLY A 33 -4.10 -1.70 -6.59
CA GLY A 33 -5.06 -0.94 -7.41
C GLY A 33 -5.09 -1.39 -8.86
N GLU A 34 -3.91 -1.54 -9.48
CA GLU A 34 -3.79 -1.94 -10.89
C GLU A 34 -3.52 -3.44 -11.09
N GLY A 35 -3.18 -4.18 -10.02
CA GLY A 35 -2.91 -5.63 -10.11
C GLY A 35 -1.57 -5.98 -10.76
N TYR A 36 -0.60 -5.05 -10.81
CA TYR A 36 0.71 -5.33 -11.35
C TYR A 36 1.44 -6.43 -10.57
N SER A 37 2.14 -7.29 -11.31
CA SER A 37 3.04 -8.26 -10.70
C SER A 37 4.30 -7.57 -10.16
N VAL A 38 4.68 -7.92 -8.94
CA VAL A 38 5.92 -7.40 -8.29
C VAL A 38 7.15 -7.63 -9.16
N LYS A 39 7.19 -8.74 -9.90
CA LYS A 39 8.25 -9.04 -10.88
C LYS A 39 8.35 -8.01 -12.01
N ALA A 40 7.21 -7.59 -12.56
CA ALA A 40 7.18 -6.61 -13.65
C ALA A 40 7.63 -5.23 -13.16
N LEU A 41 7.18 -4.81 -11.98
CA LEU A 41 7.64 -3.59 -11.33
C LEU A 41 9.13 -3.64 -10.97
N ALA A 42 9.65 -4.81 -10.59
CA ALA A 42 11.08 -5.01 -10.34
C ALA A 42 11.92 -4.74 -11.58
N GLN A 43 11.48 -5.28 -12.72
CA GLN A 43 12.13 -5.05 -14.00
C GLN A 43 12.03 -3.59 -14.44
N GLU A 44 10.86 -2.98 -14.29
CA GLU A 44 10.62 -1.57 -14.65
C GLU A 44 11.48 -0.62 -13.81
N TRP A 45 11.60 -0.88 -12.51
CA TRP A 45 12.33 -0.01 -11.58
C TRP A 45 13.81 -0.37 -11.46
N GLY A 46 14.27 -1.41 -12.17
CA GLY A 46 15.67 -1.87 -12.15
C GLY A 46 16.13 -2.41 -10.80
N VAL A 47 15.21 -2.91 -9.96
CA VAL A 47 15.50 -3.45 -8.63
C VAL A 47 15.21 -4.94 -8.57
N ARG A 48 15.73 -5.64 -7.57
CA ARG A 48 15.42 -7.06 -7.39
C ARG A 48 13.99 -7.25 -6.88
N GLU A 49 13.33 -8.30 -7.38
CA GLU A 49 11.98 -8.68 -6.95
C GLU A 49 11.89 -8.90 -5.43
N GLU A 50 12.90 -9.55 -4.83
CA GLU A 50 13.00 -9.74 -3.37
C GLU A 50 12.93 -8.41 -2.61
N CYS A 51 13.57 -7.36 -3.15
CA CYS A 51 13.66 -6.05 -2.55
C CYS A 51 12.30 -5.35 -2.59
N LEU A 52 11.58 -5.45 -3.72
CA LEU A 52 10.22 -4.94 -3.84
C LEU A 52 9.22 -5.71 -2.99
N ARG A 53 9.32 -7.03 -2.89
CA ARG A 53 8.48 -7.83 -1.99
C ARG A 53 8.65 -7.38 -0.54
N GLN A 54 9.90 -7.22 -0.09
CA GLN A 54 10.17 -6.73 1.26
C GLN A 54 9.65 -5.31 1.46
N ARG A 55 9.86 -4.40 0.49
CA ARG A 55 9.31 -3.03 0.54
C ARG A 55 7.79 -3.04 0.62
N LEU A 56 7.11 -3.78 -0.24
CA LEU A 56 5.65 -3.91 -0.25
C LEU A 56 5.14 -4.46 1.08
N HIS A 57 5.81 -5.48 1.62
CA HIS A 57 5.45 -6.04 2.93
C HIS A 57 5.61 -5.02 4.06
N ARG A 58 6.74 -4.31 4.11
CA ARG A 58 6.97 -3.24 5.09
C ARG A 58 5.97 -2.10 4.95
N ALA A 59 5.64 -1.70 3.72
CA ALA A 59 4.64 -0.68 3.43
C ALA A 59 3.26 -1.11 3.92
N ARG A 60 2.85 -2.36 3.67
CA ARG A 60 1.61 -2.94 4.22
C ARG A 60 1.61 -3.03 5.74
N GLN A 61 2.71 -3.45 6.36
CA GLN A 61 2.82 -3.47 7.83
C GLN A 61 2.72 -2.06 8.43
N ARG A 62 3.32 -1.07 7.78
CA ARG A 62 3.24 0.32 8.20
C ARG A 62 1.84 0.88 8.02
N LEU A 63 1.15 0.51 6.94
CA LEU A 63 -0.25 0.85 6.71
C LEU A 63 -1.17 0.22 7.77
N GLN A 64 -1.00 -1.07 8.08
CA GLN A 64 -1.77 -1.76 9.12
C GLN A 64 -1.59 -1.12 10.50
N ARG A 65 -0.35 -0.77 10.87
CA ARG A 65 -0.07 -0.02 12.11
C ARG A 65 -0.73 1.35 12.14
N LEU A 66 -0.72 2.07 11.02
CA LEU A 66 -1.37 3.39 10.92
C LEU A 66 -2.90 3.30 11.00
N LEU A 67 -3.48 2.18 10.58
CA LEU A 67 -4.91 1.91 10.65
C LEU A 67 -5.34 1.25 11.98
N GLY A 68 -4.39 0.89 12.84
CA GLY A 68 -4.68 0.21 14.12
C GLY A 68 -5.21 -1.21 13.94
N LEU A 69 -4.84 -1.90 12.86
CA LEU A 69 -5.24 -3.28 12.54
C LEU A 69 -4.27 -4.33 13.11
N GLU A 70 -3.61 -4.02 14.24
CA GLU A 70 -2.63 -4.93 14.89
C GLU A 70 -3.28 -6.14 15.57
#